data_AF-A0A3C0G4D2-F1
#
_entry.id   AF-A0A3C0G4D2-F1
#
_cell.length_a   1.000
_cell.length_b   1.000
_cell.length_c   1.000
_cell.angle_alpha   90.00
_cell.angle_beta   90.00
_cell.angle_gamma   90.00
#
_symmetry.space_group_name_H-M   'P 1'
#
loop_
_entity.id
_entity.type
_entity.pdbx_description
1 polymer ?
#
loop_
_entity_poly.entity_id
_entity_poly.type
_entity_poly.pdbx_seq_one_letter_code
_entity_poly.pdbx_strand_id
1 'polypeptide(L)'
;MKTPVEKAYDRHDKWIEIVRSFGGLRETEIEDIVSELYILLIKNTQKGVDFSYNDDINYYYCYRILRGLYVDLIRKKIKVSYVTLDNINITEESTVNYEEVFEKIQLALKQIYWYDRKVYEIVDDGVSVSELSRKSQISYYSLYNTLKRVKVKLKELI
;
A
#
# COMPACT_ATOMS: atom_id res chain seq x y z
N MET A 1 37.43 -29.33 2.30
CA MET A 1 36.57 -29.61 3.47
C MET A 1 35.24 -28.93 3.19
N LYS A 2 34.10 -29.61 3.32
CA LYS A 2 32.80 -28.98 3.05
C LYS A 2 32.52 -27.89 4.09
N THR A 3 32.04 -26.74 3.63
CA THR A 3 31.53 -25.66 4.48
C THR A 3 30.29 -26.13 5.25
N PRO A 4 29.96 -25.52 6.39
CA PRO A 4 28.73 -25.81 7.11
C PRO A 4 27.46 -25.67 6.24
N VAL A 5 27.46 -24.72 5.30
CA VAL A 5 26.34 -24.51 4.36
C VAL A 5 26.22 -25.68 3.37
N GLU A 6 27.33 -26.16 2.80
CA GLU A 6 27.32 -27.32 1.91
C GLU A 6 26.84 -28.59 2.64
N LYS A 7 27.24 -28.77 3.89
CA LYS A 7 26.74 -29.85 4.74
C LYS A 7 25.23 -29.73 4.99
N ALA A 8 24.73 -28.50 5.17
CA ALA A 8 23.29 -28.25 5.24
C ALA A 8 22.60 -28.66 3.92
N TYR A 9 23.19 -28.32 2.79
CA TYR A 9 22.63 -28.63 1.48
C TYR A 9 22.56 -30.13 1.21
N ASP A 10 23.56 -30.91 1.61
CA ASP A 10 23.54 -32.38 1.54
C ASP A 10 22.36 -33.04 2.31
N ARG A 11 21.68 -32.27 3.16
CA ARG A 11 20.53 -32.71 3.99
C ARG A 11 19.22 -32.06 3.56
N HIS A 12 19.16 -31.48 2.35
CA HIS A 12 18.01 -30.76 1.83
C HIS A 12 16.67 -31.47 2.08
N ASP A 13 16.57 -32.73 1.66
CA ASP A 13 15.34 -33.53 1.80
C ASP A 13 14.86 -33.63 3.26
N LYS A 14 15.78 -33.70 4.23
CA LYS A 14 15.41 -33.70 5.65
C LYS A 14 14.81 -32.37 6.10
N TRP A 15 15.32 -31.26 5.61
CA TRP A 15 14.76 -29.94 5.92
C TRP A 15 13.38 -29.79 5.32
N ILE A 16 13.19 -30.28 4.10
CA ILE A 16 11.89 -30.34 3.43
C ILE A 16 10.91 -31.19 4.25
N GLU A 17 11.29 -32.37 4.71
CA GLU A 17 10.45 -33.21 5.59
C GLU A 17 10.09 -32.52 6.90
N ILE A 18 11.06 -31.85 7.54
CA ILE A 18 10.83 -31.10 8.79
C ILE A 18 9.82 -29.99 8.55
N VAL A 19 10.00 -29.16 7.52
CA VAL A 19 9.10 -28.05 7.22
C VAL A 19 7.72 -28.55 6.80
N ARG A 20 7.66 -29.63 6.02
CA ARG A 20 6.40 -30.30 5.65
C ARG A 20 5.63 -30.75 6.88
N SER A 21 6.31 -31.26 7.90
CA SER A 21 5.68 -31.68 9.16
C SER A 21 5.04 -30.54 9.96
N PHE A 22 5.38 -29.27 9.69
CA PHE A 22 4.75 -28.13 10.34
C PHE A 22 3.31 -27.90 9.87
N GLY A 23 2.96 -28.33 8.66
CA GLY A 23 1.60 -28.29 8.11
C GLY A 23 1.11 -26.90 7.69
N GLY A 24 0.07 -26.87 6.85
CA GLY A 24 -0.55 -25.62 6.37
C GLY A 24 0.26 -24.86 5.30
N LEU A 25 1.19 -25.56 4.65
CA LEU A 25 2.06 -25.05 3.60
C LEU A 25 1.79 -25.76 2.26
N ARG A 26 1.96 -25.02 1.17
CA ARG A 26 2.08 -25.58 -0.19
C ARG A 26 3.51 -26.08 -0.40
N GLU A 27 3.72 -27.04 -1.30
CA GLU A 27 5.08 -27.56 -1.60
C GLU A 27 6.05 -26.44 -2.01
N THR A 28 5.59 -25.44 -2.78
CA THR A 28 6.42 -24.27 -3.13
C THR A 28 6.85 -23.46 -1.89
N GLU A 29 5.96 -23.31 -0.90
CA GLU A 29 6.26 -22.58 0.34
C GLU A 29 7.24 -23.36 1.23
N ILE A 30 7.20 -24.69 1.17
CA ILE A 30 8.14 -25.57 1.87
C ILE A 30 9.56 -25.38 1.31
N GLU A 31 9.69 -25.44 -0.02
CA GLU A 31 10.95 -25.19 -0.74
C GLU A 31 11.50 -23.79 -0.48
N ASP A 32 10.64 -22.77 -0.49
CA ASP A 32 11.03 -21.38 -0.22
C ASP A 32 11.59 -21.22 1.20
N ILE A 33 10.98 -21.85 2.21
CA ILE A 33 11.47 -21.81 3.60
C ILE A 33 12.85 -22.47 3.71
N VAL A 34 13.07 -23.60 3.05
CA VAL A 34 14.38 -24.29 3.07
C VAL A 34 15.43 -23.48 2.30
N SER A 35 15.04 -22.83 1.21
CA SER A 35 15.92 -21.89 0.49
C SER A 35 16.33 -20.70 1.37
N GLU A 36 15.38 -20.13 2.13
CA GLU A 36 15.66 -19.02 3.05
C GLU A 36 16.55 -19.46 4.22
N LEU A 37 16.45 -20.72 4.69
CA LEU A 37 17.42 -21.28 5.64
C LEU A 37 18.85 -21.14 5.08
N TYR A 38 19.12 -21.56 3.84
CA TYR A 38 20.46 -21.46 3.27
C TYR A 38 20.95 -20.03 3.13
N ILE A 39 20.08 -19.11 2.71
CA ILE A 39 20.39 -17.68 2.63
C ILE A 39 20.81 -17.14 4.01
N LEU A 40 20.10 -17.51 5.07
CA LEU A 40 20.42 -17.11 6.43
C LEU A 40 21.73 -17.72 6.92
N LEU A 41 21.99 -19.00 6.63
CA LEU A 41 23.26 -19.65 6.96
C LEU A 41 24.43 -18.94 6.28
N ILE A 42 24.35 -18.66 4.97
CA ILE A 42 25.39 -17.92 4.22
C ILE A 42 25.64 -16.54 4.83
N LYS A 43 24.58 -15.77 5.07
CA LYS A 43 24.67 -14.42 5.68
C LYS A 43 25.30 -14.47 7.08
N ASN A 44 24.99 -15.49 7.87
CA ASN A 44 25.52 -15.64 9.21
C ASN A 44 26.98 -16.10 9.21
N THR A 45 27.39 -16.96 8.28
CA THR A 45 28.81 -17.31 8.08
C THR A 45 29.63 -16.09 7.71
N GLN A 46 29.13 -15.23 6.82
CA GLN A 46 29.80 -13.97 6.46
C GLN A 46 29.99 -13.02 7.66
N LYS A 47 29.14 -13.15 8.68
CA LYS A 47 29.25 -12.40 9.95
C LYS A 47 30.13 -13.10 10.99
N GLY A 48 30.72 -14.24 10.67
CA GLY A 48 31.58 -15.01 11.58
C GLY A 48 30.82 -15.92 12.55
N VAL A 49 29.54 -16.19 12.33
CA VAL A 49 28.79 -17.15 13.14
C VAL A 49 29.11 -18.57 12.68
N ASP A 50 29.54 -19.41 13.61
CA ASP A 50 29.72 -20.84 13.39
C ASP A 50 28.49 -21.62 13.87
N PHE A 51 27.99 -22.50 13.00
CA PHE A 51 26.85 -23.37 13.24
C PHE A 51 27.19 -24.84 12.92
N SER A 52 28.48 -25.18 12.94
CA SER A 52 28.95 -26.55 12.94
C SER A 52 28.66 -27.23 14.30
N TYR A 53 28.49 -28.54 14.28
CA TYR A 53 28.39 -29.38 15.45
C TYR A 53 29.09 -30.71 15.16
N ASN A 54 30.23 -30.93 15.82
CA ASN A 54 31.16 -32.00 15.46
C ASN A 54 31.52 -31.92 13.96
N ASP A 55 31.35 -33.02 13.23
CA ASP A 55 31.63 -33.10 11.80
C ASP A 55 30.42 -32.74 10.91
N ASP A 56 29.28 -32.33 11.47
CA ASP A 56 28.07 -31.99 10.72
C ASP A 56 27.58 -30.57 11.04
N ILE A 57 26.47 -30.16 10.44
CA ILE A 57 25.75 -28.95 10.82
C ILE A 57 24.94 -29.17 12.10
N ASN A 58 24.79 -28.11 12.90
CA ASN A 58 23.91 -28.13 14.05
C ASN A 58 22.43 -28.21 13.62
N TYR A 59 21.86 -29.42 13.71
CA TYR A 59 20.46 -29.68 13.35
C TYR A 59 19.47 -28.87 14.18
N TYR A 60 19.71 -28.72 15.48
CA TYR A 60 18.84 -27.94 16.36
C TYR A 60 18.82 -26.47 15.95
N TYR A 61 19.98 -25.92 15.58
CA TYR A 61 20.08 -24.56 15.06
C TYR A 61 19.27 -24.37 13.76
N CYS A 62 19.41 -25.29 12.81
CA CYS A 62 18.64 -25.27 11.56
C CYS A 62 17.14 -25.37 11.83
N TYR A 63 16.72 -26.30 12.69
CA TYR A 63 15.33 -26.46 13.11
C TYR A 63 14.76 -25.17 13.71
N ARG A 64 15.52 -24.49 14.58
CA ARG A 64 15.13 -23.20 15.18
C ARG A 64 14.89 -22.12 14.13
N ILE A 65 15.74 -22.04 13.11
CA ILE A 65 15.57 -21.10 11.99
C ILE A 65 14.32 -21.45 11.19
N LEU A 66 14.20 -22.70 10.73
CA LEU A 66 13.06 -23.19 9.95
C LEU A 66 11.73 -22.93 10.69
N ARG A 67 11.68 -23.19 12.00
CA ARG A 67 10.51 -22.93 12.81
C ARG A 67 10.16 -21.43 12.90
N GLY A 68 11.16 -20.57 13.00
CA GLY A 68 10.98 -19.11 12.97
C GLY A 68 10.40 -18.63 11.64
N LEU A 69 11.02 -19.05 10.53
CA LEU A 69 10.57 -18.73 9.17
C LEU A 69 9.12 -19.17 8.93
N TYR A 70 8.77 -20.39 9.36
CA TYR A 70 7.41 -20.91 9.29
C TYR A 70 6.40 -20.04 10.05
N VAL A 71 6.67 -19.71 11.32
CA VAL A 71 5.75 -18.89 12.13
C VAL A 71 5.55 -17.52 11.52
N ASP A 72 6.61 -16.92 10.98
CA ASP A 72 6.53 -15.61 10.31
C ASP A 72 5.70 -15.67 9.03
N LEU A 73 5.84 -16.74 8.23
CA LEU A 73 5.00 -16.95 7.05
C LEU A 73 3.53 -17.12 7.43
N ILE A 74 3.21 -17.96 8.42
CA ILE A 74 1.83 -18.18 8.89
C ILE A 74 1.20 -16.86 9.38
N ARG A 75 1.93 -16.06 10.18
CA ARG A 75 1.45 -14.74 10.63
C ARG A 75 1.15 -13.79 9.48
N LYS A 76 1.96 -13.81 8.41
CA LYS A 76 1.72 -13.01 7.21
C LYS A 76 0.52 -13.53 6.43
N LYS A 77 0.37 -14.85 6.26
CA LYS A 77 -0.77 -15.47 5.56
C LYS A 77 -2.10 -15.13 6.25
N ILE A 78 -2.16 -15.14 7.58
CA ILE A 78 -3.38 -14.78 8.33
C ILE A 78 -3.84 -13.34 8.05
N LYS A 79 -2.92 -12.42 7.73
CA LYS A 79 -3.25 -11.00 7.45
C LYS A 79 -3.76 -10.78 6.02
N VAL A 80 -3.65 -11.78 5.14
CA VAL A 80 -4.02 -11.66 3.74
C VAL A 80 -5.23 -12.54 3.47
N SER A 81 -6.34 -11.92 3.07
CA SER A 81 -7.49 -12.65 2.55
C SER A 81 -7.31 -12.84 1.05
N TYR A 82 -7.28 -14.09 0.61
CA TYR A 82 -7.32 -14.40 -0.82
C TYR A 82 -8.78 -14.37 -1.26
N VAL A 83 -9.13 -13.45 -2.16
CA VAL A 83 -10.43 -13.39 -2.81
C VAL A 83 -10.28 -13.78 -4.27
N THR A 84 -11.16 -14.65 -4.76
CA THR A 84 -11.25 -14.97 -6.18
C THR A 84 -11.70 -13.73 -6.94
N LEU A 85 -11.14 -13.49 -8.13
CA LEU A 85 -11.51 -12.35 -8.97
C LEU A 85 -13.02 -12.31 -9.26
N ASP A 86 -13.63 -13.48 -9.42
CA ASP A 86 -15.08 -13.64 -9.64
C ASP A 86 -15.95 -13.07 -8.50
N ASN A 87 -15.40 -12.97 -7.29
CA ASN A 87 -16.10 -12.43 -6.11
C ASN A 87 -15.84 -10.93 -5.90
N ILE A 88 -15.01 -10.31 -6.75
CA ILE A 88 -14.81 -8.87 -6.73
C ILE A 88 -15.93 -8.26 -7.57
N ASN A 89 -17.04 -7.90 -6.90
CA ASN A 89 -17.97 -6.94 -7.45
C ASN A 89 -17.24 -5.59 -7.50
N ILE A 90 -16.53 -5.34 -8.60
CA ILE A 90 -16.16 -3.98 -8.98
C ILE A 90 -17.50 -3.34 -9.32
N THR A 91 -18.16 -2.75 -8.33
CA THR A 91 -19.11 -1.68 -8.64
C THR A 91 -18.27 -0.67 -9.40
N GLU A 92 -18.49 -0.57 -10.71
CA GLU A 92 -18.12 0.62 -11.45
C GLU A 92 -18.60 1.77 -10.57
N GLU A 93 -17.67 2.58 -10.03
CA GLU A 93 -18.03 3.83 -9.38
C GLU A 93 -19.00 4.49 -10.35
N SER A 94 -20.26 4.67 -9.91
CA SER A 94 -21.29 5.31 -10.72
C SER A 94 -20.63 6.51 -11.37
N THR A 95 -20.41 6.46 -12.68
CA THR A 95 -19.67 7.51 -13.38
C THR A 95 -20.42 8.78 -13.09
N VAL A 96 -19.87 9.63 -12.21
CA VAL A 96 -20.49 10.91 -11.87
C VAL A 96 -20.68 11.59 -13.20
N ASN A 97 -21.93 11.85 -13.57
CA ASN A 97 -22.22 12.49 -14.84
C ASN A 97 -21.75 13.95 -14.72
N TYR A 98 -20.46 14.16 -15.04
CA TYR A 98 -19.80 15.45 -14.90
C TYR A 98 -20.49 16.52 -15.74
N GLU A 99 -21.08 16.15 -16.87
CA GLU A 99 -21.86 17.07 -17.71
C GLU A 99 -23.10 17.57 -16.96
N GLU A 100 -23.88 16.65 -16.36
CA GLU A 100 -25.07 17.02 -15.59
C GLU A 100 -24.72 17.89 -14.37
N VAL A 101 -23.66 17.53 -13.64
CA VAL A 101 -23.19 18.31 -12.47
C VAL A 101 -22.69 19.68 -12.91
N PHE A 102 -21.96 19.76 -14.02
CA PHE A 102 -21.47 21.02 -14.58
C PHE A 102 -22.63 21.93 -14.99
N GLU A 103 -23.64 21.40 -15.68
CA GLU A 103 -24.84 22.16 -16.07
C GLU A 103 -25.57 22.72 -14.85
N LYS A 104 -25.74 21.93 -13.78
CA LYS A 104 -26.34 22.38 -12.51
C LYS A 104 -25.55 23.52 -11.88
N ILE A 105 -24.23 23.43 -11.86
CA ILE A 105 -23.34 24.49 -11.35
C ILE A 105 -23.48 25.76 -12.19
N GLN A 106 -23.48 25.66 -13.52
CA GLN A 106 -23.62 26.80 -14.42
C GLN A 106 -24.98 27.52 -14.26
N LEU A 107 -26.07 26.75 -14.11
CA LEU A 107 -27.39 27.31 -13.85
C LEU A 107 -27.45 28.02 -12.49
N ALA A 108 -26.83 27.46 -11.46
CA ALA A 108 -26.77 28.09 -10.14
C ALA A 108 -25.94 29.37 -10.14
N LEU A 109 -24.77 29.37 -10.81
CA LEU A 109 -23.94 30.57 -10.95
C LEU A 109 -24.70 31.72 -11.62
N LYS A 110 -25.56 31.43 -12.62
CA LYS A 110 -26.42 32.45 -13.27
C LYS A 110 -27.43 33.09 -12.31
N GLN A 111 -27.85 32.40 -11.25
CA GLN A 111 -28.80 32.91 -10.25
C GLN A 111 -28.11 33.67 -9.11
N ILE A 112 -26.78 33.56 -8.98
CA ILE A 112 -26.00 34.30 -7.99
C ILE A 112 -25.84 35.76 -8.44
N TYR A 113 -25.81 36.67 -7.47
CA TYR A 113 -25.53 38.09 -7.71
C TYR A 113 -24.25 38.25 -8.55
N TRP A 114 -24.32 39.13 -9.57
CA TRP A 114 -23.29 39.24 -10.62
C TRP A 114 -21.87 39.40 -10.08
N TYR A 115 -21.69 40.15 -8.98
CA TYR A 115 -20.39 40.35 -8.34
C TYR A 115 -19.86 39.06 -7.71
N ASP A 116 -20.70 38.35 -6.94
CA ASP A 116 -20.33 37.10 -6.29
C ASP A 116 -19.95 36.04 -7.34
N ARG A 117 -20.73 35.95 -8.43
CA ARG A 117 -20.42 35.13 -9.60
C ARG A 117 -19.08 35.52 -10.22
N LYS A 118 -18.85 36.81 -10.47
CA LYS A 118 -17.65 37.28 -11.17
C LYS A 118 -16.37 37.04 -10.37
N VAL A 119 -16.43 37.18 -9.05
CA VAL A 119 -15.32 36.83 -8.15
C VAL A 119 -15.01 35.33 -8.21
N TYR A 120 -16.04 34.48 -8.25
CA TYR A 120 -15.85 33.03 -8.39
C TYR A 120 -15.19 32.68 -9.74
N GLU A 121 -15.74 33.16 -10.86
CA GLU A 121 -15.23 32.88 -12.21
C GLU A 121 -13.75 33.26 -12.36
N ILE A 122 -13.35 34.45 -11.90
CA ILE A 122 -11.95 34.90 -12.01
C ILE A 122 -11.01 34.00 -11.21
N VAL A 123 -11.45 33.52 -10.04
CA VAL A 123 -10.64 32.61 -9.22
C VAL A 123 -10.61 31.20 -9.81
N ASP A 124 -11.71 30.74 -10.40
CA ASP A 124 -11.82 29.45 -11.09
C ASP A 124 -10.94 29.41 -12.35
N ASP A 125 -10.82 30.53 -13.06
CA ASP A 125 -9.90 30.74 -14.19
C ASP A 125 -8.41 30.75 -13.78
N GLY A 126 -8.10 30.56 -12.50
CA GLY A 126 -6.75 30.38 -11.98
C GLY A 126 -6.12 31.61 -11.31
N VAL A 127 -6.85 32.71 -11.17
CA VAL A 127 -6.33 33.90 -10.47
C VAL A 127 -6.44 33.73 -8.96
N SER A 128 -5.33 33.92 -8.24
CA SER A 128 -5.38 33.87 -6.77
C SER A 128 -6.18 35.03 -6.17
N VAL A 129 -6.84 34.82 -5.04
CA VAL A 129 -7.60 35.88 -4.32
C VAL A 129 -6.70 37.08 -3.99
N SER A 130 -5.44 36.82 -3.65
CA SER A 130 -4.43 37.87 -3.39
C SER A 130 -4.12 38.70 -4.63
N GLU A 131 -4.02 38.07 -5.79
CA GLU A 131 -3.81 38.76 -7.06
C GLU A 131 -5.04 39.57 -7.49
N LEU A 132 -6.23 38.98 -7.35
CA LEU A 132 -7.48 39.68 -7.62
C LEU A 132 -7.64 40.92 -6.74
N SER A 133 -7.32 40.81 -5.45
CA SER A 133 -7.33 41.93 -4.50
C SER A 133 -6.44 43.09 -4.95
N ARG A 134 -5.21 42.80 -5.39
CA ARG A 134 -4.27 43.81 -5.91
C ARG A 134 -4.77 44.47 -7.20
N LYS A 135 -5.34 43.70 -8.11
CA LYS A 135 -5.84 44.20 -9.41
C LYS A 135 -7.12 45.03 -9.26
N SER A 136 -8.05 44.61 -8.41
CA SER A 136 -9.36 45.24 -8.27
C SER A 136 -9.43 46.31 -7.17
N GLN A 137 -8.38 46.46 -6.35
CA GLN A 137 -8.36 47.31 -5.15
C GLN A 137 -9.45 46.95 -4.11
N ILE A 138 -10.00 45.74 -4.19
CA ILE A 138 -10.94 45.22 -3.21
C ILE A 138 -10.15 44.47 -2.13
N SER A 139 -10.53 44.65 -0.87
CA SER A 139 -9.90 43.93 0.25
C SER A 139 -9.91 42.41 0.03
N TYR A 140 -8.77 41.77 0.30
CA TYR A 140 -8.61 40.32 0.28
C TYR A 140 -9.72 39.60 1.03
N TYR A 141 -10.05 40.07 2.25
CA TYR A 141 -11.08 39.45 3.08
C TYR A 141 -12.47 39.52 2.44
N SER A 142 -12.79 40.61 1.73
CA SER A 142 -14.06 40.75 1.02
C SER A 142 -14.17 39.74 -0.12
N LEU A 143 -13.11 39.57 -0.91
CA LEU A 143 -13.06 38.59 -1.99
C LEU A 143 -13.07 37.15 -1.46
N TYR A 144 -12.31 36.87 -0.41
CA TYR A 144 -12.27 35.57 0.24
C TYR A 144 -13.65 35.16 0.80
N ASN A 145 -14.32 36.06 1.53
CA ASN A 145 -15.64 35.80 2.07
C ASN A 145 -16.69 35.61 0.95
N THR A 146 -16.56 36.38 -0.14
CA THR A 146 -17.43 36.24 -1.32
C THR A 146 -17.25 34.85 -1.95
N LEU A 147 -16.01 34.43 -2.20
CA LEU A 147 -15.70 33.10 -2.73
C LEU A 147 -16.22 31.98 -1.80
N LYS A 148 -16.04 32.14 -0.49
CA LYS A 148 -16.53 31.18 0.51
C LYS A 148 -18.05 31.03 0.44
N ARG A 149 -18.81 32.13 0.36
CA ARG A 149 -20.28 32.09 0.24
C ARG A 149 -20.72 31.38 -1.04
N VAL A 150 -20.08 31.66 -2.18
CA VAL A 150 -20.41 31.02 -3.46
C VAL A 150 -20.12 29.52 -3.40
N LYS A 151 -18.96 29.10 -2.89
CA LYS A 151 -18.61 27.68 -2.73
C LYS A 151 -19.59 26.92 -1.83
N VAL A 152 -20.07 27.53 -0.75
CA VAL A 152 -21.08 26.91 0.13
C VAL A 152 -22.38 26.67 -0.65
N LYS A 153 -22.88 27.68 -1.39
CA LYS A 153 -24.08 27.53 -2.22
C LYS A 153 -23.95 26.46 -3.30
N LEU A 154 -22.78 26.38 -3.95
CA LEU A 154 -22.55 25.37 -4.98
C LEU A 154 -22.44 23.96 -4.40
N LYS A 155 -21.87 23.83 -3.19
CA LYS A 155 -21.74 22.53 -2.50
C LYS A 155 -23.08 21.95 -2.07
N GLU A 156 -24.09 22.78 -1.83
CA GLU A 156 -25.45 22.32 -1.49
C GLU A 156 -26.20 21.69 -2.69
N LEU A 157 -25.65 21.78 -3.91
CA LEU A 157 -26.27 21.28 -5.14
C LEU A 157 -25.71 19.94 -5.64
N ILE A 158 -24.63 19.46 -5.01
CA ILE A 158 -23.90 18.23 -5.34
C ILE A 158 -24.07 17.26 -4.20
#